data_AF-A0AAW9NAF4-F1
#
_entry.id   AF-A0AAW9NAF4-F1
#
_cell.length_a   1.000
_cell.length_b   1.000
_cell.length_c   1.000
_cell.angle_alpha   90.00
_cell.angle_beta   90.00
_cell.angle_gamma   90.00
#
_symmetry.space_group_name_H-M   'P 1'
#
loop_
_entity.id
_entity.type
_entity.pdbx_description
1 polymer ?
#
loop_
_entity_poly.entity_id
_entity_poly.type
_entity_poly.pdbx_seq_one_letter_code
_entity_poly.pdbx_strand_id
1 'polypeptide(L)'
;MNKSMIALIAAATMLSACNNDKADENGGRSVQTTDENQTQTENEQQKQPTQTETQSSPKHEKWSSLPEYDKIIENIGNEDYTFNKETDNDGKRVFLIELNGEKQYKTVFVKNTNRLKIIKINGGGEIYNGIIK
;
A
#
# COMPACT_ATOMS: atom_id res chain seq x y z
N MET A 1 8.42 -41.90 -20.20
CA MET A 1 8.50 -41.15 -21.47
C MET A 1 7.13 -40.62 -21.82
N ASN A 2 6.82 -39.40 -21.39
CA ASN A 2 5.64 -38.66 -21.79
C ASN A 2 6.11 -37.43 -22.56
N LYS A 3 6.03 -37.53 -23.90
CA LYS A 3 6.08 -36.38 -24.79
C LYS A 3 4.66 -35.87 -24.93
N SER A 4 4.44 -34.58 -24.71
CA SER A 4 3.51 -33.82 -25.53
C SER A 4 3.85 -32.35 -25.46
N MET A 5 4.29 -31.87 -26.61
CA MET A 5 4.62 -30.49 -26.94
C MET A 5 3.42 -30.01 -27.76
N ILE A 6 2.66 -29.02 -27.27
CA ILE A 6 1.64 -28.34 -28.07
C ILE A 6 1.82 -26.84 -27.88
N ALA A 7 2.14 -26.21 -29.01
CA ALA A 7 2.44 -24.81 -29.18
C ALA A 7 1.19 -23.97 -29.45
N LEU A 8 1.30 -22.69 -29.06
CA LEU A 8 0.80 -21.46 -29.71
C LEU A 8 -0.59 -21.45 -30.38
N ILE A 9 -1.47 -20.62 -29.81
CA ILE A 9 -2.37 -19.78 -30.61
C ILE A 9 -2.34 -18.36 -30.02
N ALA A 10 -1.74 -17.44 -30.77
CA ALA A 10 -1.86 -16.01 -30.55
C ALA A 10 -3.17 -15.52 -31.18
N ALA A 11 -4.01 -14.83 -30.41
CA ALA A 11 -5.16 -14.10 -30.93
C ALA A 11 -4.96 -12.61 -30.62
N ALA A 12 -4.44 -11.87 -31.59
CA ALA A 12 -4.45 -10.41 -31.57
C ALA A 12 -5.86 -9.94 -31.95
N THR A 13 -6.55 -9.29 -31.02
CA THR A 13 -7.75 -8.50 -31.34
C THR A 13 -7.39 -7.03 -31.22
N MET A 14 -7.22 -6.38 -32.36
CA MET A 14 -7.23 -4.94 -32.46
C MET A 14 -8.69 -4.49 -32.44
N LEU A 15 -9.08 -3.64 -31.49
CA LEU A 15 -10.29 -2.85 -31.61
C LEU A 15 -9.91 -1.47 -32.16
N SER A 16 -10.49 -1.19 -33.32
CA SER A 16 -10.32 0.02 -34.10
C SER A 16 -10.86 1.26 -33.38
N ALA A 17 -10.25 2.38 -33.75
CA ALA A 17 -10.54 3.73 -33.34
C ALA A 17 -11.81 4.33 -33.98
N CYS A 18 -12.09 5.57 -33.54
CA CYS A 18 -12.97 6.60 -34.10
C CYS A 18 -14.45 6.47 -33.70
N ASN A 19 -15.22 7.53 -33.45
CA ASN A 19 -15.07 8.97 -33.17
C ASN A 19 -16.54 9.45 -33.03
N ASN A 20 -16.85 10.46 -32.21
CA ASN A 20 -17.62 11.64 -32.64
C ASN A 20 -18.00 12.60 -31.50
N ASP A 21 -17.68 13.85 -31.79
CA ASP A 21 -18.29 15.16 -31.49
C ASP A 21 -19.04 15.45 -30.17
N LYS A 22 -18.46 16.45 -29.48
CA LYS A 22 -19.03 17.73 -29.02
C LYS A 22 -20.53 17.77 -28.63
N ALA A 23 -20.76 18.17 -27.38
CA ALA A 23 -21.74 19.22 -27.06
C ALA A 23 -21.39 19.83 -25.70
N ASP A 24 -20.81 21.02 -25.72
CA ASP A 24 -21.05 22.01 -24.67
C ASP A 24 -22.50 22.48 -24.84
N GLU A 25 -23.30 22.48 -23.77
CA GLU A 25 -24.34 23.50 -23.60
C GLU A 25 -24.70 23.70 -22.13
N ASN A 26 -24.83 24.98 -21.82
CA ASN A 26 -24.94 25.64 -20.54
C ASN A 26 -26.41 26.00 -20.29
N GLY A 27 -26.89 25.88 -19.06
CA GLY A 27 -28.09 26.61 -18.65
C GLY A 27 -28.70 26.20 -17.31
N GLY A 28 -28.79 27.16 -16.37
CA GLY A 28 -29.95 27.20 -15.46
C GLY A 28 -29.73 27.20 -13.94
N ARG A 29 -28.99 28.21 -13.44
CA ARG A 29 -29.09 28.95 -12.16
C ARG A 29 -30.32 28.72 -11.22
N SER A 30 -30.05 28.52 -9.92
CA SER A 30 -30.61 29.24 -8.72
C SER A 30 -30.22 28.43 -7.46
N VAL A 31 -29.24 28.78 -6.61
CA VAL A 31 -29.13 29.85 -5.58
C VAL A 31 -30.10 29.72 -4.39
N GLN A 32 -29.46 29.77 -3.20
CA GLN A 32 -29.92 30.05 -1.81
C GLN A 32 -30.52 28.89 -0.99
N THR A 33 -30.24 28.70 0.30
CA THR A 33 -29.17 28.99 1.32
C THR A 33 -29.75 28.49 2.66
N THR A 34 -28.90 28.44 3.70
CA THR A 34 -29.26 28.56 5.14
C THR A 34 -29.66 27.25 5.82
N ASP A 35 -29.21 26.88 7.01
CA ASP A 35 -28.03 27.13 7.85
C ASP A 35 -28.18 26.17 9.06
N GLU A 36 -27.11 26.02 9.84
CA GLU A 36 -27.17 25.83 11.31
C GLU A 36 -27.48 24.44 11.93
N ASN A 37 -26.41 23.81 12.44
CA ASN A 37 -26.08 23.75 13.88
C ASN A 37 -26.04 22.37 14.60
N GLN A 38 -24.82 22.05 15.04
CA GLN A 38 -24.39 21.57 16.37
C GLN A 38 -24.62 20.13 16.90
N THR A 39 -23.45 19.54 17.23
CA THR A 39 -23.07 18.92 18.51
C THR A 39 -23.06 17.39 18.63
N GLN A 40 -21.81 16.89 18.70
CA GLN A 40 -21.21 15.88 19.59
C GLN A 40 -22.13 14.88 20.30
N THR A 41 -21.76 13.60 20.30
CA THR A 41 -21.49 12.85 21.54
C THR A 41 -20.56 11.66 21.23
N GLU A 42 -19.65 11.42 22.16
CA GLU A 42 -18.68 10.35 22.26
C GLU A 42 -19.27 8.95 22.09
N ASN A 43 -18.45 8.04 21.59
CA ASN A 43 -18.37 6.72 22.19
C ASN A 43 -16.91 6.27 22.18
N GLU A 44 -16.28 6.46 23.33
CA GLU A 44 -15.09 5.75 23.72
C GLU A 44 -15.39 4.25 23.72
N GLN A 45 -14.72 3.50 22.85
CA GLN A 45 -14.51 2.09 23.12
C GLN A 45 -13.03 1.80 22.99
N GLN A 46 -12.40 1.87 24.16
CA GLN A 46 -11.08 1.35 24.46
C GLN A 46 -10.95 -0.05 23.85
N LYS A 47 -10.12 -0.18 22.81
CA LYS A 47 -9.47 -1.43 22.48
C LYS A 47 -8.00 -1.25 22.80
N GLN A 48 -7.71 -1.57 24.06
CA GLN A 48 -6.44 -2.00 24.62
C GLN A 48 -5.40 -2.32 23.53
N PRO A 49 -4.21 -1.70 23.53
CA PRO A 49 -3.12 -2.19 22.71
C PRO A 49 -2.75 -3.56 23.29
N THR A 50 -3.15 -4.62 22.58
CA THR A 50 -2.57 -5.94 22.77
C THR A 50 -1.10 -5.80 22.40
N GLN A 51 -0.27 -5.56 23.41
CA GLN A 51 1.17 -5.73 23.33
C GLN A 51 1.40 -7.21 23.05
N THR A 52 1.43 -7.54 21.77
CA THR A 52 2.02 -8.79 21.33
C THR A 52 3.50 -8.56 21.50
N GLU A 53 4.09 -9.19 22.52
CA GLU A 53 5.54 -9.22 22.67
C GLU A 53 6.11 -9.95 21.46
N THR A 54 6.43 -9.15 20.45
CA THR A 54 7.13 -9.56 19.25
C THR A 54 8.55 -9.91 19.69
N GLN A 55 8.85 -11.21 19.83
CA GLN A 55 10.24 -11.68 19.93
C GLN A 55 10.98 -11.22 18.68
N SER A 56 11.61 -10.06 18.78
CA SER A 56 12.40 -9.44 17.73
C SER A 56 13.69 -10.24 17.57
N SER A 57 13.86 -10.93 16.44
CA SER A 57 15.17 -11.46 16.04
C SER A 57 16.18 -10.30 15.97
N PRO A 58 17.47 -10.50 16.31
CA PRO A 58 18.47 -9.43 16.37
C PRO A 58 18.67 -8.64 15.07
N LYS A 59 18.19 -9.16 13.93
CA LYS A 59 18.20 -8.47 12.62
C LYS A 59 17.22 -7.29 12.54
N HIS A 60 16.16 -7.31 13.34
CA HIS A 60 15.08 -6.33 13.35
C HIS A 60 15.45 -5.04 14.11
N GLU A 61 16.36 -5.13 15.08
CA GLU A 61 16.71 -3.99 15.96
C GLU A 61 17.22 -2.77 15.20
N LYS A 62 17.87 -2.97 14.05
CA LYS A 62 18.40 -1.86 13.26
C LYS A 62 17.32 -0.89 12.77
N TRP A 63 16.11 -1.40 12.52
CA TRP A 63 15.04 -0.65 11.88
C TRP A 63 13.85 -0.39 12.80
N SER A 64 13.85 -0.93 14.01
CA SER A 64 12.75 -0.80 14.98
C SER A 64 12.46 0.65 15.40
N SER A 65 13.45 1.54 15.29
CA SER A 65 13.27 2.97 15.59
C SER A 65 12.62 3.77 14.44
N LEU A 66 12.41 3.16 13.28
CA LEU A 66 11.79 3.84 12.15
C LEU A 66 10.27 3.96 12.37
N PRO A 67 9.66 5.13 12.07
CA PRO A 67 8.24 5.35 12.30
C PRO A 67 7.34 4.38 11.52
N GLU A 68 7.82 3.88 10.38
CA GLU A 68 7.11 2.91 9.55
C GLU A 68 7.26 1.45 9.99
N TYR A 69 8.21 1.13 10.87
CA TYR A 69 8.60 -0.26 11.14
C TYR A 69 7.46 -1.09 11.76
N ASP A 70 6.84 -0.60 12.83
CA ASP A 70 5.78 -1.34 13.52
C ASP A 70 4.62 -1.66 12.58
N LYS A 71 4.22 -0.69 11.74
CA LYS A 71 3.16 -0.90 10.76
C LYS A 71 3.56 -1.88 9.66
N ILE A 72 4.84 -1.93 9.28
CA ILE A 72 5.34 -2.95 8.35
C ILE A 72 5.16 -4.34 8.97
N ILE A 73 5.70 -4.57 10.18
CA ILE A 73 5.63 -5.87 10.86
C ILE A 73 4.19 -6.29 11.15
N GLU A 74 3.31 -5.37 11.53
CA GLU A 74 1.87 -5.63 11.72
C GLU A 74 1.22 -6.21 10.46
N ASN A 75 1.63 -5.77 9.26
CA ASN A 75 1.04 -6.20 8.00
C ASN A 75 1.69 -7.47 7.41
N ILE A 76 2.98 -7.70 7.65
CA ILE A 76 3.72 -8.81 7.03
C ILE A 76 4.08 -9.94 8.01
N GLY A 77 3.80 -9.76 9.30
CA GLY A 77 4.18 -10.67 10.38
C GLY A 77 5.61 -10.48 10.87
N ASN A 78 5.97 -11.22 11.92
CA ASN A 78 7.29 -11.20 12.55
C ASN A 78 8.10 -12.46 12.21
N GLU A 79 8.45 -12.61 10.94
CA GLU A 79 9.41 -13.63 10.48
C GLU A 79 10.84 -13.07 10.52
N ASP A 80 11.85 -13.92 10.26
CA ASP A 80 13.26 -13.49 10.15
C ASP A 80 13.54 -12.79 8.80
N TYR A 81 12.85 -11.67 8.59
CA TYR A 81 12.97 -10.87 7.38
C TYR A 81 14.32 -10.13 7.32
N THR A 82 14.87 -10.06 6.12
CA THR A 82 16.02 -9.21 5.80
C THR A 82 15.53 -7.95 5.10
N PHE A 83 15.78 -6.80 5.72
CA PHE A 83 15.44 -5.48 5.16
C PHE A 83 16.62 -4.91 4.39
N ASN A 84 16.50 -4.88 3.06
CA ASN A 84 17.47 -4.27 2.16
C ASN A 84 17.02 -2.85 1.83
N LYS A 85 17.83 -1.86 2.22
CA LYS A 85 17.53 -0.44 2.01
C LYS A 85 17.93 -0.02 0.59
N GLU A 86 16.94 0.15 -0.28
CA GLU A 86 17.15 0.55 -1.67
C GLU A 86 17.29 2.08 -1.82
N THR A 87 16.56 2.84 -1.02
CA THR A 87 16.61 4.31 -1.02
C THR A 87 16.27 4.85 0.35
N ASP A 88 16.97 5.89 0.77
CA ASP A 88 16.64 6.67 1.96
C ASP A 88 17.15 8.10 1.77
N ASN A 89 16.23 9.00 1.41
CA ASN A 89 16.50 10.42 1.22
C ASN A 89 15.43 11.25 1.93
N ASP A 90 15.49 12.57 1.82
CA ASP A 90 14.59 13.48 2.55
C ASP A 90 13.11 13.28 2.20
N GLY A 91 12.80 12.82 0.99
CA GLY A 91 11.43 12.62 0.54
C GLY A 91 10.87 11.23 0.84
N LYS A 92 11.68 10.18 0.69
CA LYS A 92 11.19 8.79 0.79
C LYS A 92 12.22 7.79 1.29
N ARG A 93 11.72 6.71 1.89
CA ARG A 93 12.48 5.49 2.18
C ARG A 93 11.83 4.30 1.47
N VAL A 94 12.66 3.46 0.87
CA VAL A 94 12.22 2.25 0.15
C VAL A 94 13.03 1.07 0.68
N PHE A 95 12.33 0.06 1.18
CA PHE A 95 12.92 -1.23 1.51
C PHE A 95 12.45 -2.31 0.54
N LEU A 96 13.35 -3.24 0.27
CA LEU A 96 13.06 -4.54 -0.29
C LEU A 96 13.23 -5.57 0.82
N ILE A 97 12.16 -6.31 1.11
CA ILE A 97 12.10 -7.23 2.25
C ILE A 97 12.14 -8.65 1.73
N GLU A 98 13.13 -9.40 2.22
CA GLU A 98 13.41 -10.76 1.81
C GLU A 98 13.16 -11.74 2.94
N LEU A 99 12.68 -12.93 2.58
CA LEU A 99 12.60 -14.10 3.46
C LEU A 99 13.35 -15.24 2.76
N ASN A 100 14.32 -15.85 3.45
CA ASN A 100 15.14 -16.93 2.89
C ASN A 100 15.81 -16.58 1.54
N GLY A 101 16.20 -15.30 1.36
CA GLY A 101 16.83 -14.81 0.12
C GLY A 101 15.87 -14.49 -1.02
N GLU A 102 14.57 -14.69 -0.84
CA GLU A 102 13.55 -14.35 -1.83
C GLU A 102 12.84 -13.04 -1.48
N LYS A 103 12.67 -12.17 -2.48
CA LYS A 103 11.99 -10.88 -2.35
C LYS A 103 10.49 -11.09 -2.18
N GLN A 104 9.98 -10.82 -0.99
CA GLN A 104 8.57 -11.01 -0.65
C GLN A 104 7.79 -9.70 -0.76
N TYR A 105 8.36 -8.61 -0.23
CA TYR A 105 7.69 -7.31 -0.15
C TYR A 105 8.57 -6.15 -0.58
N LYS A 106 7.93 -5.09 -1.04
CA LYS A 106 8.52 -3.77 -1.21
C LYS A 106 7.74 -2.76 -0.38
N THR A 107 8.43 -1.88 0.31
CA THR A 107 7.81 -0.75 1.02
C THR A 107 8.20 0.57 0.39
N VAL A 108 7.29 1.54 0.44
CA VAL A 108 7.58 2.94 0.10
C VAL A 108 6.99 3.79 1.21
N PHE A 109 7.85 4.43 2.00
CA PHE A 109 7.48 5.40 3.00
C PHE A 109 7.76 6.81 2.49
N VAL A 110 6.73 7.64 2.40
CA VAL A 110 6.78 9.02 1.93
C VAL A 110 6.80 9.92 3.16
N LYS A 111 7.97 10.50 3.48
CA LYS A 111 8.27 11.13 4.78
C LYS A 111 7.45 12.40 5.03
N ASN A 112 7.23 13.21 3.99
CA ASN A 112 6.49 14.48 4.13
C ASN A 112 4.99 14.31 4.38
N THR A 113 4.42 13.13 4.08
CA THR A 113 2.99 12.83 4.28
C THR A 113 2.77 11.71 5.28
N ASN A 114 3.85 11.17 5.85
CA ASN A 114 3.86 9.94 6.64
C ASN A 114 3.05 8.81 5.99
N ARG A 115 3.07 8.69 4.66
CA ARG A 115 2.32 7.66 3.95
C ARG A 115 3.19 6.45 3.72
N LEU A 116 2.76 5.30 4.22
CA LEU A 116 3.38 4.01 3.97
C LEU A 116 2.56 3.22 2.93
N LYS A 117 3.25 2.67 1.94
CA LYS A 117 2.74 1.67 1.02
C LYS A 117 3.52 0.37 1.16
N ILE A 118 2.84 -0.77 1.22
CA ILE A 118 3.43 -2.11 1.27
C ILE A 118 2.87 -2.92 0.10
N ILE A 119 3.76 -3.52 -0.69
CA ILE A 119 3.43 -4.25 -1.91
C ILE A 119 4.03 -5.65 -1.83
N LYS A 120 3.22 -6.68 -2.02
CA LYS A 120 3.65 -8.07 -2.15
C LYS A 120 4.06 -8.34 -3.60
N ILE A 121 5.31 -8.77 -3.79
CA ILE A 121 5.97 -8.83 -5.11
C ILE A 121 5.44 -10.02 -5.94
N ASN A 122 5.21 -11.17 -5.31
CA ASN A 122 4.79 -12.39 -5.99
C ASN A 122 3.26 -12.55 -5.99
N GLY A 123 2.57 -11.71 -6.78
CA GLY A 123 1.15 -11.87 -7.11
C GLY A 123 0.14 -11.32 -6.10
N GLY A 124 0.58 -10.62 -5.05
CA GLY A 124 -0.32 -10.08 -4.03
C GLY A 124 -0.71 -8.61 -4.21
N GLY A 125 0.05 -7.83 -4.98
CA GLY A 125 -0.25 -6.41 -5.19
C GLY A 125 -0.05 -5.56 -3.93
N GLU A 126 -0.73 -4.40 -3.88
CA GLU A 126 -0.71 -3.50 -2.71
C GLU A 126 -1.52 -4.12 -1.57
N ILE A 127 -0.88 -4.36 -0.43
CA ILE A 127 -1.53 -4.92 0.77
C ILE A 127 -1.77 -3.88 1.85
N TYR A 128 -1.09 -2.72 1.78
CA TYR A 128 -1.31 -1.59 2.66
C TYR A 128 -0.98 -0.28 1.95
N ASN A 129 -1.80 0.75 2.18
CA ASN A 129 -1.54 2.11 1.72
C ASN A 129 -2.29 3.13 2.58
N GLY A 130 -1.56 3.74 3.52
CA GLY A 130 -2.17 4.62 4.52
C GLY A 130 -1.18 5.62 5.10
N ILE A 131 -1.71 6.66 5.73
CA ILE A 131 -0.95 7.58 6.56
C ILE A 131 -0.76 6.92 7.93
N ILE A 132 0.48 6.87 8.41
CA ILE A 132 0.85 6.35 9.73
C ILE A 132 1.16 7.53 10.66
N LYS A 133 0.83 7.37 11.95
CA LYS A 133 1.02 8.38 13.00
C LYS A 133 2.12 7.95 13.94
#